data_AF-A0A8C0CJL0-F1
#
_entry.id   AF-A0A8C0CJL0-F1
#
_cell.length_a   1.000
_cell.length_b   1.000
_cell.length_c   1.000
_cell.angle_alpha   90.00
_cell.angle_beta   90.00
_cell.angle_gamma   90.00
#
_symmetry.space_group_name_H-M   'P 1'
#
loop_
_entity.id
_entity.type
_entity.pdbx_description
1 polymer ?
#
loop_
_entity_poly.entity_id
_entity_poly.type
_entity_poly.pdbx_seq_one_letter_code
_entity_poly.pdbx_strand_id
1 'polypeptide(L)'
;VECPSGCGPSVHPGSGSAFSHLLRDFAYDYGALGPNINAQIMQLHHSEYHVNCVNNLNATKEKYKETLIKDDVIIQVALQPALKFSVGGPVTLPILGTNLSPNDGGEPKGEWMEEKLTAVSLGIQGSDWGWPGFIKLQGHLQIAACSNQDPLQGTTGLFHFGRLVW
;
A
#
# COMPACT_ATOMS: atom_id res chain seq x y z
N VAL A 1 -1.46 53.86 0.47
CA VAL A 1 -2.60 52.92 0.54
C VAL A 1 -2.07 51.58 0.05
N GLU A 2 -2.21 50.57 0.87
CA GLU A 2 -1.50 49.29 0.88
C GLU A 2 -1.76 48.38 -0.33
N CYS A 3 -0.80 47.50 -0.64
CA CYS A 3 -0.97 46.34 -1.52
C CYS A 3 -1.92 45.30 -0.90
N PRO A 4 -2.85 44.70 -1.66
CA PRO A 4 -3.46 43.43 -1.29
C PRO A 4 -2.53 42.28 -1.66
N SER A 5 -1.92 41.69 -0.63
CA SER A 5 -1.15 40.45 -0.65
C SER A 5 -2.05 39.26 -0.97
N GLY A 6 -1.77 38.50 -2.04
CA GLY A 6 -2.57 37.31 -2.34
C GLY A 6 -2.29 36.59 -3.65
N CYS A 7 -1.04 36.57 -4.10
CA CYS A 7 -0.60 35.62 -5.13
C CYS A 7 0.60 34.86 -4.57
N GLY A 8 0.31 33.74 -3.91
CA GLY A 8 1.35 32.75 -3.58
C GLY A 8 1.95 32.21 -4.89
N PRO A 9 3.25 31.88 -4.92
CA PRO A 9 3.89 31.45 -6.14
C PRO A 9 3.30 30.13 -6.62
N SER A 10 2.84 30.12 -7.87
CA SER A 10 2.61 28.91 -8.65
C SER A 10 3.93 28.13 -8.73
N VAL A 11 4.06 27.10 -7.90
CA VAL A 11 5.15 26.14 -7.99
C VAL A 11 4.97 25.31 -9.26
N HIS A 12 5.74 25.66 -10.30
CA HIS A 12 6.06 24.75 -11.38
C HIS A 12 6.77 23.51 -10.79
N PRO A 13 6.50 22.29 -11.29
CA PRO A 13 7.21 21.11 -10.86
C PRO A 13 8.64 21.19 -11.40
N GLY A 14 9.55 21.70 -10.56
CA GLY A 14 10.97 21.59 -10.77
C GLY A 14 11.38 20.11 -10.72
N SER A 15 12.26 19.73 -11.65
CA SER A 15 12.94 18.45 -11.75
C SER A 15 13.61 18.05 -10.42
N GLY A 16 12.86 17.39 -9.53
CA GLY A 16 13.32 16.74 -8.32
C GLY A 16 13.24 15.22 -8.48
N SER A 17 14.30 14.52 -8.07
CA SER A 17 14.47 13.06 -8.06
C SER A 17 13.16 12.26 -8.02
N ALA A 18 12.84 11.56 -9.12
CA ALA A 18 11.61 10.78 -9.29
C ALA A 18 11.55 9.46 -8.49
N PHE A 19 12.14 9.39 -7.28
CA PHE A 19 12.37 8.09 -6.63
C PHE A 19 12.06 7.97 -5.13
N SER A 20 11.64 9.01 -4.41
CA SER A 20 11.19 8.84 -3.01
C SER A 20 9.72 8.42 -2.96
N HIS A 21 9.42 7.35 -2.23
CA HIS A 21 8.04 7.05 -1.86
C HIS A 21 7.59 8.05 -0.80
N LEU A 22 6.37 8.57 -0.95
CA LEU A 22 5.73 9.49 -0.03
C LEU A 22 4.62 8.77 0.75
N LEU A 23 4.48 9.12 2.03
CA LEU A 23 3.33 8.73 2.83
C LEU A 23 2.07 9.41 2.24
N ARG A 24 0.99 8.65 2.06
CA ARG A 24 -0.30 9.20 1.65
C ARG A 24 -1.22 9.25 2.84
N ASP A 25 -1.81 10.43 3.08
CA ASP A 25 -2.82 10.59 4.11
C ASP A 25 -4.11 9.84 3.76
N PHE A 26 -4.83 9.39 4.78
CA PHE A 26 -6.17 8.87 4.61
C PHE A 26 -7.15 9.98 4.22
N ALA A 27 -8.19 9.62 3.49
CA ALA A 27 -9.27 10.53 3.12
C ALA A 27 -10.29 10.77 4.25
N TYR A 28 -10.02 10.25 5.45
CA TYR A 28 -10.90 10.29 6.61
C TYR A 28 -10.07 10.31 7.91
N ASP A 29 -10.68 10.81 8.99
CA ASP A 29 -10.06 10.87 10.31
C ASP A 29 -9.79 9.48 10.89
N TYR A 30 -8.79 9.35 11.77
CA TYR A 30 -8.42 8.06 12.37
C TYR A 30 -9.58 7.37 13.11
N GLY A 31 -10.52 8.14 13.69
CA GLY A 31 -11.69 7.61 14.38
C GLY A 31 -12.89 7.30 13.49
N ALA A 32 -12.83 7.58 12.19
CA ALA A 32 -13.99 7.52 11.30
C ALA A 32 -14.51 6.07 11.10
N LEU A 33 -13.66 5.07 11.29
CA LEU A 33 -14.02 3.64 11.12
C LEU A 33 -14.55 2.99 12.42
N GLY A 34 -14.72 3.77 13.49
CA GLY A 34 -15.29 3.29 14.74
C GLY A 34 -16.77 2.94 14.59
N PRO A 35 -17.27 1.89 15.28
CA PRO A 35 -16.59 1.12 16.32
C PRO A 35 -15.74 -0.07 15.80
N ASN A 36 -15.82 -0.37 14.50
CA ASN A 36 -15.23 -1.60 13.93
C ASN A 36 -13.69 -1.59 13.96
N ILE A 37 -13.09 -0.41 13.78
CA ILE A 37 -11.64 -0.22 13.90
C ILE A 37 -11.37 0.96 14.85
N ASN A 38 -10.55 0.71 15.86
CA ASN A 38 -10.22 1.69 16.88
C ASN A 38 -9.31 2.82 16.34
N ALA A 39 -9.57 4.07 16.75
CA ALA A 39 -8.82 5.24 16.32
C ALA A 39 -7.31 5.18 16.62
N GLN A 40 -6.93 4.66 17.78
CA GLN A 40 -5.54 4.48 18.19
C GLN A 40 -4.81 3.48 17.28
N ILE A 41 -5.50 2.41 16.85
CA ILE A 41 -4.94 1.45 15.88
C ILE A 41 -4.68 2.15 14.55
N MET A 42 -5.66 2.90 14.04
CA MET A 42 -5.51 3.63 12.77
C MET A 42 -4.38 4.67 12.83
N GLN A 43 -4.27 5.39 13.94
CA GLN A 43 -3.20 6.35 14.15
C GLN A 43 -1.82 5.68 14.18
N LEU A 44 -1.61 4.66 15.03
CA LEU A 44 -0.32 3.96 15.13
C LEU A 44 0.06 3.28 13.81
N HIS A 45 -0.91 2.66 13.13
CA HIS A 45 -0.68 2.00 11.86
C HIS A 45 -0.25 2.99 10.76
N HIS A 46 -0.81 4.19 10.73
CA HIS A 46 -0.46 5.21 9.75
C HIS A 46 0.81 6.00 10.13
N SER A 47 0.85 6.59 11.32
CA SER A 47 1.92 7.53 11.71
C SER A 47 3.23 6.85 12.07
N GLU A 48 3.19 5.61 12.56
CA GLU A 48 4.40 4.88 12.95
C GLU A 48 4.75 3.79 11.93
N TYR A 49 3.83 2.83 11.74
CA TYR A 49 4.14 1.65 10.94
C TYR A 49 4.33 1.98 9.45
N HIS A 50 3.36 2.67 8.83
CA HIS A 50 3.46 3.04 7.41
C HIS A 50 4.63 4.00 7.14
N VAL A 51 4.88 4.97 8.04
CA VAL A 51 6.05 5.86 7.97
C VAL A 51 7.36 5.06 7.99
N ASN A 52 7.50 4.12 8.93
CA ASN A 52 8.68 3.26 9.00
C ASN A 52 8.86 2.42 7.72
N CYS A 53 7.77 1.87 7.18
CA CYS A 53 7.79 1.16 5.90
C CYS A 53 8.31 2.03 4.74
N VAL A 54 7.83 3.28 4.62
CA VAL A 54 8.27 4.23 3.59
C VAL A 54 9.75 4.56 3.75
N ASN A 55 10.21 4.83 4.98
CA ASN A 55 11.62 5.12 5.27
C ASN A 55 12.52 3.94 4.91
N ASN A 56 12.11 2.71 5.26
CA ASN A 56 12.87 1.49 4.94
C ASN A 56 12.96 1.24 3.43
N LEU A 57 11.89 1.49 2.68
CA LEU A 57 11.92 1.38 1.22
C LEU A 57 12.87 2.40 0.60
N ASN A 58 12.78 3.66 1.03
CA ASN A 58 13.65 4.71 0.50
C ASN A 58 15.13 4.40 0.78
N ALA A 59 15.48 4.00 2.00
CA ALA A 59 16.84 3.60 2.35
C ALA A 59 17.32 2.36 1.58
N THR A 60 16.44 1.40 1.31
CA THR A 60 16.79 0.19 0.54
C THR A 60 17.00 0.51 -0.94
N LYS A 61 16.18 1.41 -1.52
CA LYS A 61 16.34 1.87 -2.91
C LYS A 61 17.64 2.63 -3.10
N GLU A 62 18.07 3.43 -2.14
CA GLU A 62 19.37 4.11 -2.20
C GLU A 62 20.53 3.11 -2.26
N LYS A 63 20.54 2.12 -1.36
CA LYS A 63 21.54 1.04 -1.36
C LYS A 63 21.53 0.25 -2.67
N TYR A 64 20.35 -0.10 -3.18
CA TYR A 64 20.22 -0.83 -4.44
C TYR A 64 20.68 0.00 -5.65
N LYS A 65 20.47 1.32 -5.64
CA LYS A 65 20.96 2.21 -6.69
C LYS A 65 22.49 2.21 -6.77
N GLU A 66 23.17 2.18 -5.64
CA GLU A 66 24.64 2.12 -5.61
C GLU A 66 25.18 0.84 -6.26
N THR A 67 24.48 -0.29 -6.09
CA THR A 67 24.92 -1.57 -6.70
C THR A 67 24.66 -1.61 -8.20
N LEU A 68 23.63 -0.89 -8.70
CA LEU A 68 23.42 -0.69 -10.14
C LEU A 68 24.53 0.17 -10.76
N ILE A 69 24.95 1.24 -10.08
CA ILE A 69 26.03 2.12 -10.57
C ILE A 69 27.36 1.36 -10.66
N LYS A 70 27.61 0.44 -9.72
CA LYS A 70 28.83 -0.37 -9.66
C LYS A 70 28.76 -1.64 -10.52
N ASP A 71 27.61 -1.93 -11.13
CA ASP A 71 27.32 -3.20 -11.81
C ASP A 71 27.60 -4.44 -10.93
N ASP A 72 27.37 -4.32 -9.62
CA ASP A 72 27.62 -5.39 -8.65
C ASP A 72 26.40 -6.32 -8.56
N VAL A 73 26.28 -7.20 -9.54
CA VAL A 73 25.15 -8.13 -9.67
C VAL A 73 25.04 -9.08 -8.47
N ILE A 74 26.15 -9.42 -7.81
CA ILE A 74 26.15 -10.31 -6.64
C ILE A 74 25.45 -9.61 -5.47
N ILE A 75 25.79 -8.35 -5.18
CA ILE A 75 25.14 -7.59 -4.11
C ILE A 75 23.70 -7.20 -4.51
N GLN A 76 23.41 -6.94 -5.79
CA GLN A 76 22.03 -6.74 -6.27
C GLN A 76 21.15 -7.94 -5.90
N VAL A 77 21.59 -9.17 -6.16
CA VAL A 77 20.86 -10.39 -5.81
C VAL A 77 20.72 -10.52 -4.28
N ALA A 78 21.79 -10.27 -3.53
CA ALA A 78 21.76 -10.35 -2.06
C ALA A 78 20.81 -9.34 -1.40
N LEU A 79 20.56 -8.18 -2.04
CA LEU A 79 19.64 -7.15 -1.54
C LEU A 79 18.17 -7.41 -1.89
N GLN A 80 17.87 -8.35 -2.80
CA GLN A 80 16.49 -8.60 -3.23
C GLN A 80 15.52 -8.93 -2.09
N PRO A 81 15.87 -9.74 -1.06
CA PRO A 81 14.96 -10.00 0.06
C PRO A 81 14.60 -8.73 0.84
N ALA A 82 15.56 -7.84 1.08
CA ALA A 82 15.32 -6.56 1.77
C ALA A 82 14.44 -5.63 0.91
N LEU A 83 14.69 -5.57 -0.39
CA LEU A 83 13.86 -4.79 -1.33
C LEU A 83 12.42 -5.34 -1.38
N LYS A 84 12.27 -6.66 -1.45
CA LYS A 84 10.98 -7.35 -1.45
C LYS A 84 10.19 -7.10 -0.17
N PHE A 85 10.82 -7.13 0.99
CA PHE A 85 10.14 -6.85 2.26
C PHE A 85 9.78 -5.36 2.39
N SER A 86 10.69 -4.46 2.03
CA SER A 86 10.48 -3.02 2.19
C SER A 86 9.44 -2.42 1.23
N VAL A 87 9.24 -3.03 0.04
CA VAL A 87 8.24 -2.52 -0.92
C VAL A 87 6.79 -2.81 -0.50
N GLY A 88 6.58 -3.83 0.32
CA GLY A 88 5.24 -4.28 0.68
C GLY A 88 4.37 -3.26 1.36
N GLY A 89 4.82 -2.74 2.50
CA GLY A 89 4.06 -1.74 3.26
C GLY A 89 3.65 -0.54 2.41
N PRO A 90 4.59 0.14 1.72
CA PRO A 90 4.26 1.32 0.91
C PRO A 90 3.34 1.04 -0.28
N VAL A 91 3.20 -0.21 -0.72
CA VAL A 91 2.25 -0.62 -1.78
C VAL A 91 0.91 -1.05 -1.19
N THR A 92 0.92 -1.89 -0.16
CA THR A 92 -0.26 -2.52 0.44
C THR A 92 -1.08 -1.56 1.29
N LEU A 93 -0.44 -0.75 2.13
CA LEU A 93 -1.15 0.08 3.12
C LEU A 93 -2.00 1.20 2.50
N PRO A 94 -1.56 1.89 1.43
CA PRO A 94 -2.45 2.81 0.71
C PRO A 94 -3.68 2.13 0.11
N ILE A 95 -3.54 0.89 -0.38
CA ILE A 95 -4.67 0.13 -0.94
C ILE A 95 -5.68 -0.18 0.16
N LEU A 96 -5.21 -0.64 1.33
CA LEU A 96 -6.06 -0.86 2.50
C LEU A 96 -6.83 0.40 2.88
N GLY A 97 -6.15 1.55 2.96
CA GLY A 97 -6.79 2.83 3.27
C GLY A 97 -7.88 3.24 2.27
N THR A 98 -7.75 2.86 1.00
CA THR A 98 -8.80 3.13 -0.02
C THR A 98 -9.93 2.11 -0.05
N ASN A 99 -9.74 0.94 0.58
CA ASN A 99 -10.73 -0.13 0.63
C ASN A 99 -11.62 -0.06 1.88
N LEU A 100 -11.27 0.80 2.85
CA LEU A 100 -12.05 1.06 4.04
C LEU A 100 -12.84 2.37 3.86
N SER A 101 -14.07 2.40 4.37
CA SER A 101 -14.93 3.59 4.33
C SER A 101 -15.70 3.72 5.64
N PRO A 102 -15.88 4.95 6.16
CA PRO A 102 -16.72 5.19 7.34
C PRO A 102 -18.21 5.09 7.05
N ASN A 103 -18.62 5.33 5.81
CA ASN A 103 -20.02 5.47 5.41
C ASN A 103 -20.50 4.37 4.45
N ASP A 104 -19.57 3.57 3.91
CA ASP A 104 -19.88 2.51 2.97
C ASP A 104 -19.72 1.13 3.63
N GLY A 105 -20.54 0.18 3.19
CA GLY A 105 -20.59 -1.20 3.67
C GLY A 105 -21.81 -1.90 3.09
N GLY A 106 -22.00 -3.19 3.39
CA GLY A 106 -23.13 -3.99 2.89
C GLY A 106 -22.68 -5.17 2.03
N GLU A 107 -23.58 -5.71 1.21
CA GLU A 107 -23.31 -6.85 0.32
C GLU A 107 -22.94 -6.39 -1.10
N PRO A 108 -21.89 -6.98 -1.71
CA PRO A 108 -21.39 -6.51 -2.98
C PRO A 108 -22.33 -6.94 -4.10
N LYS A 109 -22.43 -6.10 -5.14
CA LYS A 109 -23.20 -6.46 -6.33
C LYS A 109 -22.36 -7.37 -7.22
N GLY A 110 -22.91 -8.54 -7.56
CA GLY A 110 -22.27 -9.51 -8.46
C GLY A 110 -21.59 -10.66 -7.73
N GLU A 111 -20.73 -11.40 -8.44
CA GLU A 111 -20.03 -12.54 -7.86
C GLU A 111 -19.00 -12.08 -6.83
N TRP A 112 -19.18 -12.52 -5.58
CA TRP A 112 -18.30 -12.22 -4.46
C TRP A 112 -17.95 -13.48 -3.68
N MET A 113 -16.74 -13.48 -3.13
CA MET A 113 -16.14 -14.65 -2.47
C MET A 113 -15.90 -14.38 -0.98
N GLU A 114 -16.89 -13.86 -0.27
CA GLU A 114 -16.76 -13.50 1.15
C GLU A 114 -16.27 -14.66 2.01
N GLU A 115 -16.95 -15.80 1.93
CA GLU A 115 -16.65 -16.98 2.74
C GLU A 115 -15.22 -17.46 2.50
N LYS A 116 -14.77 -17.44 1.24
CA LYS A 116 -13.42 -17.85 0.86
C LYS A 116 -12.37 -16.84 1.31
N LEU A 117 -12.63 -15.54 1.19
CA LEU A 117 -11.71 -14.50 1.66
C LEU A 117 -11.57 -14.57 3.19
N THR A 118 -12.67 -14.78 3.91
CA THR A 118 -12.69 -14.97 5.36
C THR A 118 -11.91 -16.23 5.75
N ALA A 119 -12.18 -17.37 5.12
CA ALA A 119 -11.48 -18.63 5.40
C ALA A 119 -9.97 -18.53 5.14
N VAL A 120 -9.56 -17.89 4.04
CA VAL A 120 -8.14 -17.67 3.73
C VAL A 120 -7.49 -16.74 4.76
N SER A 121 -8.15 -15.64 5.11
CA SER A 121 -7.61 -14.67 6.06
C SER A 121 -7.46 -15.26 7.47
N LEU A 122 -8.45 -16.05 7.92
CA LEU A 122 -8.41 -16.73 9.22
C LEU A 122 -7.38 -17.87 9.27
N GLY A 123 -7.04 -18.46 8.12
CA GLY A 123 -6.05 -19.54 8.02
C GLY A 123 -4.60 -19.06 8.07
N ILE A 124 -4.34 -17.75 8.03
CA ILE A 124 -2.99 -17.18 8.09
C ILE A 124 -2.35 -17.48 9.44
N GLN A 125 -1.14 -18.02 9.40
CA GLN A 125 -0.29 -18.24 10.57
C GLN A 125 0.96 -17.35 10.46
N GLY A 126 1.01 -16.29 11.28
CA GLY A 126 2.06 -15.28 11.20
C GLY A 126 1.50 -13.93 10.78
N SER A 127 2.32 -13.10 10.12
CA SER A 127 1.96 -11.76 9.69
C SER A 127 1.79 -11.72 8.18
N ASP A 128 0.61 -12.07 7.66
CA ASP A 128 0.37 -12.14 6.21
C ASP A 128 -0.90 -11.38 5.80
N TRP A 129 -1.18 -11.29 4.50
CA TRP A 129 -2.35 -10.62 3.94
C TRP A 129 -3.25 -11.57 3.16
N GLY A 130 -4.57 -11.50 3.39
CA GLY A 130 -5.58 -12.07 2.51
C GLY A 130 -6.05 -11.05 1.47
N TRP A 131 -6.08 -11.43 0.20
CA TRP A 131 -6.38 -10.53 -0.92
C TRP A 131 -7.48 -11.08 -1.83
N PRO A 132 -8.52 -10.27 -2.13
CA PRO A 132 -9.32 -10.44 -3.33
C PRO A 132 -8.56 -9.83 -4.53
N GLY A 133 -7.90 -10.68 -5.31
CA GLY A 133 -7.17 -10.31 -6.51
C GLY A 133 -7.95 -10.60 -7.80
N PHE A 134 -7.61 -9.92 -8.88
CA PHE A 134 -8.25 -10.10 -10.18
C PHE A 134 -7.26 -10.53 -11.26
N ILE A 135 -7.64 -11.54 -12.05
CA ILE A 135 -6.91 -11.94 -13.26
C ILE A 135 -7.42 -11.10 -14.43
N LYS A 136 -6.69 -10.04 -14.79
CA LYS A 136 -7.10 -9.10 -15.87
C LYS A 136 -7.45 -9.77 -17.20
N LEU A 137 -6.72 -10.81 -17.59
CA LEU A 137 -6.91 -11.49 -18.88
C LEU A 137 -8.10 -12.45 -18.91
N GLN A 138 -8.49 -12.97 -17.76
CA GLN A 138 -9.55 -13.98 -17.67
C GLN A 138 -10.88 -13.37 -17.22
N GLY A 139 -10.87 -12.19 -16.61
CA GLY A 139 -12.10 -11.55 -16.13
C GLY A 139 -12.64 -12.15 -14.83
N HIS A 140 -11.84 -12.95 -14.11
CA HIS A 140 -12.28 -13.69 -12.93
C HIS A 140 -11.58 -13.21 -11.65
N LEU A 141 -12.35 -13.19 -10.56
CA LEU A 141 -11.89 -12.93 -9.20
C LEU A 141 -11.17 -14.17 -8.65
N GLN A 142 -10.04 -13.96 -7.96
CA GLN A 142 -9.28 -15.00 -7.28
C GLN A 142 -8.87 -14.51 -5.88
N ILE A 143 -8.99 -15.37 -4.87
CA ILE A 143 -8.45 -15.09 -3.54
C ILE A 143 -7.02 -15.61 -3.45
N ALA A 144 -6.12 -14.82 -2.89
CA ALA A 144 -4.73 -15.21 -2.61
C ALA A 144 -4.32 -14.78 -1.19
N ALA A 145 -3.38 -15.52 -0.60
CA ALA A 145 -2.65 -15.07 0.58
C ALA A 145 -1.24 -14.63 0.16
N CYS A 146 -0.73 -13.56 0.75
CA CYS A 146 0.63 -13.06 0.52
C CYS A 146 1.37 -12.98 1.84
N SER A 147 2.48 -13.71 1.94
CA SER A 147 3.24 -13.80 3.18
C SER A 147 3.96 -12.50 3.53
N ASN A 148 4.03 -12.14 4.81
CA ASN A 148 4.73 -10.96 5.29
C ASN A 148 4.24 -9.67 4.62
N GLN A 149 5.12 -9.08 3.82
CA GLN A 149 4.92 -7.82 3.12
C GLN A 149 4.96 -8.06 1.61
N ASP A 150 4.73 -9.30 1.16
CA ASP A 150 4.79 -9.64 -0.24
C ASP A 150 3.68 -8.89 -1.01
N PRO A 151 4.00 -8.07 -2.03
CA PRO A 151 3.01 -7.35 -2.79
C PRO A 151 2.24 -8.31 -3.70
N LEU A 152 0.90 -8.25 -3.67
CA LEU A 152 0.01 -9.14 -4.41
C LEU A 152 0.42 -9.32 -5.88
N GLN A 153 0.57 -8.21 -6.61
CA GLN A 153 0.90 -8.25 -8.04
C GLN A 153 2.29 -8.82 -8.29
N GLY A 154 3.27 -8.51 -7.44
CA GLY A 154 4.65 -8.96 -7.60
C GLY A 154 4.85 -10.44 -7.33
N THR A 155 3.98 -11.08 -6.53
CA THR A 155 4.11 -12.49 -6.15
C THR A 155 3.11 -13.41 -6.83
N THR A 156 1.91 -12.92 -7.14
CA THR A 156 0.83 -13.74 -7.71
C THR A 156 0.46 -13.36 -9.15
N GLY A 157 0.89 -12.18 -9.62
CA GLY A 157 0.43 -11.61 -10.88
C GLY A 157 -1.01 -11.06 -10.83
N LEU A 158 -1.71 -11.19 -9.70
CA LEU A 158 -3.05 -10.66 -9.51
C LEU A 158 -3.01 -9.15 -9.30
N PHE A 159 -4.00 -8.46 -9.85
CA PHE A 159 -4.19 -7.04 -9.58
C PHE A 159 -5.09 -6.87 -8.36
N HIS A 160 -4.75 -5.93 -7.49
CA HIS A 160 -5.62 -5.56 -6.37
C HIS A 160 -6.87 -4.85 -6.88
N PHE A 161 -7.98 -5.01 -6.17
CA PHE A 161 -9.13 -4.12 -6.35
C PHE A 161 -8.76 -2.72 -5.85
N GLY A 162 -8.82 -1.73 -6.73
CA GLY A 162 -8.58 -0.32 -6.41
C GLY A 162 -9.91 0.40 -6.33
N ARG A 163 -10.35 0.70 -5.11
CA ARG A 163 -11.61 1.39 -4.78
C ARG A 163 -12.86 0.58 -5.15
N LEU A 164 -13.40 -0.11 -4.16
CA LEU A 164 -14.80 -0.52 -4.20
C LEU A 164 -15.64 0.75 -4.06
N VAL A 165 -16.28 1.17 -5.14
CA VAL A 165 -17.46 2.04 -5.03
C VAL A 165 -18.61 1.06 -4.82
N TRP A 166 -19.04 0.90 -3.57
CA TRP A 166 -20.18 0.08 -3.17
C TRP A 166 -21.50 0.79 -3.53
#